data_AF-A0A2G1ME76-F1
#
_entry.id   AF-A0A2G1ME76-F1
#
_cell.length_a   1.000
_cell.length_b   1.000
_cell.length_c   1.000
_cell.angle_alpha   90.00
_cell.angle_beta   90.00
_cell.angle_gamma   90.00
#
_symmetry.space_group_name_H-M   'P 1'
#
loop_
_entity.id
_entity.type
_entity.pdbx_description
1 polymer ?
#
loop_
_entity_poly.entity_id
_entity_poly.type
_entity_poly.pdbx_seq_one_letter_code
_entity_poly.pdbx_strand_id
1 'polypeptide(L)'
;MALIGYARVSTDLQDTAAQRRELKSAGCTEIHEEFASGAARARPVLAKLVANLGRSDVLVVVRIDRLARSLSHLLEVIETLEARGAHFRSLGDPIDTTSPQGKFTLQILGATAEFERALIRERTMAGLASAREKGRVGGNPGLRDRDPEAIAKVSRARDRSYFDKLNEEAQQWLPAVRQFRPRLPWEDVVRIINSRHPSAKPWTVERLRRAAGRFVKDGLLDRAVLGRAPPAQKDDRLLAIIAGIKSSAPEITLQQIAARLEAMREPTPRGRSKWATSSVAHLLERARLVGLIE
;
A
#
# COMPACT_ATOMS: atom_id res chain seq x y z
N MET A 1 -27.00 -12.10 -13.41
CA MET A 1 -25.85 -13.02 -13.24
C MET A 1 -24.92 -12.81 -14.42
N ALA A 2 -23.91 -11.96 -14.26
CA ALA A 2 -22.89 -11.79 -15.27
C ALA A 2 -21.74 -12.79 -15.03
N LEU A 3 -21.16 -13.30 -16.11
CA LEU A 3 -19.96 -14.12 -16.07
C LEU A 3 -18.76 -13.20 -16.35
N ILE A 4 -17.92 -12.98 -15.35
CA ILE A 4 -16.76 -12.10 -15.47
C ILE A 4 -15.49 -12.95 -15.48
N GLY A 5 -14.78 -12.92 -16.60
CA GLY A 5 -13.55 -13.66 -16.82
C GLY A 5 -12.33 -12.99 -16.21
N TYR A 6 -11.41 -13.78 -15.68
CA TYR A 6 -10.10 -13.31 -15.26
C TYR A 6 -8.99 -14.18 -15.86
N ALA A 7 -8.06 -13.54 -16.56
CA ALA A 7 -6.93 -14.16 -17.24
C ALA A 7 -5.60 -13.59 -16.74
N ARG A 8 -4.60 -14.44 -16.59
CA ARG A 8 -3.28 -14.02 -16.09
C ARG A 8 -2.14 -14.74 -16.82
N VAL A 9 -1.08 -14.00 -17.12
CA VAL A 9 0.19 -14.54 -17.65
C VAL A 9 1.37 -14.08 -16.79
N SER A 10 2.35 -14.97 -16.63
CA SER A 10 3.49 -14.78 -15.71
C SER A 10 4.78 -14.31 -16.38
N THR A 11 4.77 -14.10 -17.70
CA THR A 11 5.96 -13.73 -18.47
C THR A 11 5.58 -13.10 -19.81
N ASP A 12 6.42 -12.18 -20.32
CA ASP A 12 6.22 -11.39 -21.54
C ASP A 12 6.14 -12.22 -22.85
N LEU A 13 6.30 -13.55 -22.77
CA LEU A 13 6.21 -14.49 -23.88
C LEU A 13 4.93 -15.35 -23.86
N GLN A 14 4.08 -15.22 -22.84
CA GLN A 14 2.79 -15.94 -22.78
C GLN A 14 1.66 -15.01 -23.18
N ASP A 15 0.98 -15.35 -24.27
CA ASP A 15 -0.21 -14.66 -24.75
C ASP A 15 -1.46 -15.09 -23.95
N THR A 16 -2.23 -14.12 -23.44
CA THR A 16 -3.54 -14.34 -22.80
C THR A 16 -4.60 -14.80 -23.80
N ALA A 17 -4.34 -14.74 -25.11
CA ALA A 17 -5.33 -15.03 -26.15
C ALA A 17 -5.97 -16.41 -26.02
N ALA A 18 -5.22 -17.44 -25.62
CA ALA A 18 -5.79 -18.77 -25.38
C ALA A 18 -6.83 -18.74 -24.24
N GLN A 19 -6.44 -18.18 -23.09
CA GLN A 19 -7.34 -18.04 -21.94
C GLN A 19 -8.56 -17.17 -22.29
N ARG A 20 -8.34 -16.09 -23.04
CA ARG A 20 -9.41 -15.18 -23.47
C ARG A 20 -10.41 -15.89 -24.39
N ARG A 21 -9.94 -16.72 -25.32
CA ARG A 21 -10.83 -17.50 -26.20
C ARG A 21 -11.68 -18.48 -25.39
N GLU A 22 -11.08 -19.17 -24.44
CA GLU A 22 -11.79 -20.11 -23.55
C GLU A 22 -12.84 -19.38 -22.69
N LEU A 23 -12.48 -18.26 -22.07
CA LEU A 23 -13.39 -17.45 -21.26
C LEU A 23 -14.55 -16.88 -22.10
N LYS A 24 -14.28 -16.42 -23.33
CA LYS A 24 -15.32 -15.98 -24.27
C LYS A 24 -16.24 -17.13 -24.66
N SER A 25 -15.68 -18.30 -24.97
CA SER A 25 -16.45 -19.50 -25.29
C SER A 25 -17.33 -19.97 -24.13
N ALA A 26 -16.92 -19.70 -22.89
CA ALA A 26 -17.68 -20.00 -21.69
C ALA A 26 -18.76 -18.95 -21.35
N GLY A 27 -18.94 -17.93 -22.21
CA GLY A 27 -19.97 -16.90 -22.07
C GLY A 27 -19.60 -15.70 -21.20
N CYS A 28 -18.30 -15.47 -20.94
CA CYS A 28 -17.88 -14.30 -20.15
C CYS A 28 -18.13 -12.99 -20.92
N THR A 29 -18.88 -12.07 -20.31
CA THR A 29 -19.24 -10.77 -20.91
C THR A 29 -18.11 -9.75 -20.79
N GLU A 30 -17.37 -9.80 -19.69
CA GLU A 30 -16.22 -8.96 -19.41
C GLU A 30 -15.03 -9.85 -19.05
N ILE A 31 -13.83 -9.51 -19.53
CA ILE A 31 -12.61 -10.28 -19.26
C ILE A 31 -11.52 -9.32 -18.81
N HIS A 32 -11.01 -9.52 -17.60
CA HIS A 32 -9.90 -8.77 -17.06
C HIS A 32 -8.60 -9.53 -17.21
N GLU A 33 -7.61 -8.87 -17.79
CA GLU A 33 -6.30 -9.44 -18.06
C GLU A 33 -5.27 -8.82 -17.11
N GLU A 34 -4.52 -9.66 -16.40
CA GLU A 34 -3.44 -9.23 -15.51
C GLU A 34 -2.09 -9.74 -16.03
N PHE A 35 -1.24 -8.79 -16.43
CA PHE A 35 0.15 -9.04 -16.84
C PHE A 35 1.06 -8.85 -15.64
N ALA A 36 1.87 -9.85 -15.32
CA ALA A 36 2.85 -9.75 -14.24
C ALA A 36 4.20 -10.26 -14.70
N SER A 37 5.19 -9.37 -14.77
CA SER A 37 6.60 -9.75 -14.77
C SER A 37 6.97 -10.36 -13.41
N GLY A 38 7.96 -11.25 -13.39
CA GLY A 38 8.35 -12.04 -12.22
C GLY A 38 8.38 -11.30 -10.87
N ALA A 39 8.15 -12.06 -9.79
CA ALA A 39 8.16 -11.65 -8.38
C ALA A 39 7.14 -10.59 -7.91
N ALA A 40 6.43 -9.89 -8.81
CA ALA A 40 5.41 -8.92 -8.40
C ALA A 40 4.27 -9.59 -7.59
N ARG A 41 4.15 -9.19 -6.32
CA ARG A 41 3.22 -9.76 -5.34
C ARG A 41 1.84 -9.10 -5.37
N ALA A 42 1.79 -7.84 -5.80
CA ALA A 42 0.55 -7.07 -5.92
C ALA A 42 -0.29 -7.54 -7.11
N ARG A 43 -1.60 -7.71 -6.89
CA ARG A 43 -2.60 -8.06 -7.91
C ARG A 43 -3.70 -7.01 -7.98
N PRO A 44 -3.38 -5.81 -8.49
CA PRO A 44 -4.31 -4.70 -8.46
C PRO A 44 -5.53 -4.93 -9.35
N VAL A 45 -5.41 -5.71 -10.44
CA VAL A 45 -6.53 -6.00 -11.34
C VAL A 45 -7.49 -6.97 -10.65
N LEU A 46 -6.97 -8.05 -10.08
CA LEU A 46 -7.79 -9.01 -9.33
C LEU A 46 -8.49 -8.35 -8.13
N ALA A 47 -7.77 -7.52 -7.37
CA ALA A 47 -8.34 -6.84 -6.21
C ALA A 47 -9.49 -5.89 -6.60
N LYS A 48 -9.33 -5.14 -7.69
CA LYS A 48 -10.38 -4.26 -8.24
C LYS A 48 -11.57 -5.07 -8.76
N LEU A 49 -11.32 -6.13 -9.51
CA LEU A 49 -12.35 -7.03 -10.03
C LEU A 49 -13.18 -7.60 -8.89
N VAL A 50 -12.54 -8.19 -7.89
CA VAL A 50 -13.22 -8.77 -6.73
C VAL A 50 -14.02 -7.71 -5.97
N ALA A 51 -13.54 -6.46 -5.91
CA ALA A 51 -14.26 -5.35 -5.29
C ALA A 51 -15.48 -4.85 -6.08
N ASN A 52 -15.47 -5.00 -7.40
CA ASN A 52 -16.51 -4.49 -8.29
C ASN A 52 -17.61 -5.52 -8.63
N LEU A 53 -17.40 -6.80 -8.31
CA LEU A 53 -18.39 -7.86 -8.54
C LEU A 53 -19.68 -7.59 -7.76
N GLY A 54 -20.81 -7.65 -8.47
CA GLY A 54 -22.14 -7.50 -7.90
C GLY A 54 -22.68 -8.80 -7.29
N ARG A 55 -23.83 -8.69 -6.63
CA ARG A 55 -24.55 -9.87 -6.11
C ARG A 55 -24.95 -10.77 -7.28
N SER A 56 -24.74 -12.07 -7.12
CA SER A 56 -25.01 -13.12 -8.11
C SER A 56 -24.16 -13.07 -9.38
N ASP A 57 -23.06 -12.31 -9.40
CA ASP A 57 -22.06 -12.42 -10.45
C ASP A 57 -21.13 -13.60 -10.21
N VAL A 58 -20.55 -14.14 -11.28
CA VAL A 58 -19.65 -15.30 -11.22
C VAL A 58 -18.28 -14.89 -11.75
N LEU A 59 -17.26 -14.96 -10.90
CA LEU A 59 -15.87 -14.88 -11.33
C LEU A 59 -15.47 -16.19 -11.99
N VAL A 60 -15.12 -16.13 -13.28
CA VAL A 60 -14.73 -17.28 -14.09
C VAL A 60 -13.24 -17.23 -14.40
N VAL A 61 -12.55 -18.35 -14.17
CA VAL A 61 -11.14 -18.51 -14.54
C VAL A 61 -10.95 -19.79 -15.34
N VAL A 62 -9.93 -19.82 -16.19
CA VAL A 62 -9.64 -21.03 -16.97
C VAL A 62 -9.13 -22.15 -16.07
N ARG A 63 -8.25 -21.82 -15.12
CA ARG A 63 -7.72 -22.73 -14.11
C ARG A 63 -7.39 -22.02 -12.81
N ILE A 64 -7.40 -22.75 -11.70
CA ILE A 64 -7.09 -22.25 -10.37
C ILE A 64 -5.67 -21.69 -10.27
N ASP A 65 -4.67 -22.28 -10.94
CA ASP A 65 -3.27 -21.80 -10.93
C ASP A 65 -3.11 -20.38 -11.50
N ARG A 66 -4.05 -19.96 -12.35
CA ARG A 66 -4.11 -18.61 -12.91
C ARG A 66 -4.71 -17.61 -11.93
N LEU A 67 -5.59 -18.07 -11.05
CA LEU A 67 -6.18 -17.27 -9.98
C LEU A 67 -5.32 -17.23 -8.73
N ALA A 68 -4.88 -18.35 -8.18
CA ALA A 68 -4.33 -18.45 -6.83
C ALA A 68 -2.95 -19.12 -6.84
N ARG A 69 -2.07 -18.71 -5.91
CA ARG A 69 -0.71 -19.27 -5.76
C ARG A 69 -0.63 -20.36 -4.69
N SER A 70 -1.68 -20.49 -3.92
CA SER A 70 -1.84 -21.48 -2.85
C SER A 70 -3.33 -21.70 -2.64
N LEU A 71 -3.68 -22.84 -2.03
CA LEU A 71 -5.06 -23.13 -1.67
C LEU A 71 -5.62 -22.13 -0.64
N SER A 72 -4.80 -21.65 0.31
CA SER A 72 -5.22 -20.59 1.24
C SER A 72 -5.67 -19.34 0.50
N HIS A 73 -4.90 -18.90 -0.48
CA HIS A 73 -5.23 -17.71 -1.27
C HIS A 73 -6.50 -17.93 -2.11
N LEU A 74 -6.72 -19.13 -2.63
CA LEU A 74 -7.97 -19.46 -3.32
C LEU A 74 -9.17 -19.29 -2.38
N LEU A 75 -9.08 -19.88 -1.18
CA LEU A 75 -10.15 -19.82 -0.18
C LEU A 75 -10.43 -18.38 0.27
N GLU A 76 -9.38 -17.57 0.53
CA GLU A 76 -9.53 -16.15 0.86
C GLU A 76 -10.27 -15.37 -0.23
N VAL A 77 -9.97 -15.63 -1.51
CA VAL A 77 -10.67 -15.00 -2.64
C VAL A 77 -12.13 -15.44 -2.67
N ILE A 78 -12.41 -16.74 -2.51
CA ILE A 78 -13.78 -17.26 -2.55
C ILE A 78 -14.60 -16.74 -1.37
N GLU A 79 -14.07 -16.73 -0.14
CA GLU A 79 -14.73 -16.14 1.03
C GLU A 79 -15.08 -14.66 0.79
N THR A 80 -14.17 -13.91 0.15
CA THR A 80 -14.41 -12.51 -0.21
C THR A 80 -15.55 -12.37 -1.24
N LEU A 81 -15.65 -13.30 -2.18
CA LEU A 81 -16.74 -13.33 -3.17
C LEU A 81 -18.07 -13.71 -2.52
N GLU A 82 -18.09 -14.75 -1.68
CA GLU A 82 -19.29 -15.19 -0.96
C GLU A 82 -19.83 -14.12 -0.02
N ALA A 83 -18.95 -13.39 0.69
CA ALA A 83 -19.33 -12.25 1.53
C ALA A 83 -20.04 -11.13 0.74
N ARG A 84 -19.77 -11.01 -0.56
CA ARG A 84 -20.45 -10.08 -1.48
C ARG A 84 -21.67 -10.70 -2.17
N GLY A 85 -21.94 -11.98 -1.94
CA GLY A 85 -22.98 -12.73 -2.64
C GLY A 85 -22.64 -13.04 -4.10
N ALA A 86 -21.37 -13.01 -4.47
CA ALA A 86 -20.85 -13.45 -5.75
C ALA A 86 -20.39 -14.92 -5.68
N HIS A 87 -20.09 -15.51 -6.84
CA HIS A 87 -19.70 -16.91 -6.99
C HIS A 87 -18.39 -17.04 -7.76
N PHE A 88 -17.79 -18.22 -7.70
CA PHE A 88 -16.54 -18.57 -8.36
C PHE A 88 -16.72 -19.85 -9.19
N ARG A 89 -16.14 -19.85 -10.40
CA ARG A 89 -16.12 -21.02 -11.28
C ARG A 89 -14.77 -21.15 -11.99
N SER A 90 -14.20 -22.35 -11.95
CA SER A 90 -13.08 -22.74 -12.82
C SER A 90 -13.60 -23.53 -14.02
N LEU A 91 -13.06 -23.30 -15.21
CA LEU A 91 -13.43 -24.06 -16.41
C LEU A 91 -12.71 -25.41 -16.50
N GLY A 92 -11.43 -25.44 -16.10
CA GLY A 92 -10.57 -26.63 -16.17
C GLY A 92 -10.51 -27.46 -14.88
N ASP A 93 -11.13 -26.99 -13.80
CA ASP A 93 -11.12 -27.67 -12.49
C ASP A 93 -12.56 -27.91 -12.01
N PRO A 94 -12.81 -28.95 -11.19
CA PRO A 94 -14.14 -29.30 -10.69
C PRO A 94 -14.60 -28.37 -9.54
N ILE A 95 -14.34 -27.07 -9.65
CA ILE A 95 -14.73 -26.07 -8.64
C ILE A 95 -15.69 -25.07 -9.27
N ASP A 96 -16.95 -25.21 -8.88
CA ASP A 96 -18.03 -24.27 -9.20
C ASP A 96 -18.89 -24.03 -7.96
N THR A 97 -18.75 -22.85 -7.34
CA THR A 97 -19.47 -22.48 -6.12
C THR A 97 -20.93 -22.10 -6.39
N THR A 98 -21.41 -22.15 -7.63
CA THR A 98 -22.85 -22.06 -7.95
C THR A 98 -23.54 -23.41 -7.75
N SER A 99 -22.80 -24.51 -7.74
CA SER A 99 -23.31 -25.87 -7.56
C SER A 99 -23.08 -26.40 -6.12
N PRO A 100 -24.01 -27.16 -5.54
CA PRO A 100 -23.78 -27.85 -4.26
C PRO A 100 -22.55 -28.78 -4.30
N GLN A 101 -22.33 -29.46 -5.43
CA GLN A 101 -21.21 -30.37 -5.63
C GLN A 101 -19.87 -29.62 -5.59
N GLY A 102 -19.75 -28.51 -6.33
CA GLY A 102 -18.53 -27.70 -6.34
C GLY A 102 -18.26 -27.02 -5.00
N LYS A 103 -19.30 -26.60 -4.25
CA LYS A 103 -19.15 -26.14 -2.85
C LYS A 103 -18.62 -27.24 -1.94
N PHE A 104 -19.16 -28.46 -2.06
CA PHE A 104 -18.68 -29.61 -1.29
C PHE A 104 -17.21 -29.93 -1.61
N THR A 105 -16.84 -29.97 -2.89
CA THR A 105 -15.44 -30.18 -3.31
C THR A 105 -14.52 -29.11 -2.74
N LEU A 106 -14.93 -27.84 -2.76
CA LEU A 106 -14.15 -26.76 -2.17
C LEU A 106 -13.94 -26.94 -0.65
N GLN A 107 -14.99 -27.33 0.08
CA GLN A 107 -14.91 -27.58 1.52
C GLN A 107 -13.95 -28.73 1.85
N ILE A 108 -14.00 -29.83 1.10
CA ILE A 108 -13.08 -30.96 1.26
C ILE A 108 -11.64 -30.54 0.99
N LEU A 109 -11.40 -29.74 -0.06
CA LEU A 109 -10.07 -29.20 -0.34
C LEU A 109 -9.60 -28.29 0.81
N GLY A 110 -10.47 -27.41 1.33
CA GLY A 110 -10.17 -26.57 2.48
C GLY A 110 -9.79 -27.36 3.73
N ALA A 111 -10.61 -28.35 4.09
CA ALA A 111 -10.35 -29.22 5.24
C ALA A 111 -9.03 -30.01 5.08
N THR A 112 -8.74 -30.49 3.88
CA THR A 112 -7.48 -31.19 3.57
C THR A 112 -6.28 -30.26 3.72
N ALA A 113 -6.39 -29.01 3.25
CA ALA A 113 -5.34 -28.00 3.40
C ALA A 113 -5.04 -27.68 4.87
N GLU A 114 -6.07 -27.57 5.68
CA GLU A 114 -5.94 -27.33 7.12
C GLU A 114 -5.30 -28.53 7.83
N PHE A 115 -5.73 -29.74 7.49
CA PHE A 115 -5.17 -30.98 8.00
C PHE A 115 -3.68 -31.12 7.66
N GLU A 116 -3.27 -30.88 6.42
CA GLU A 116 -1.85 -30.90 6.04
C GLU A 116 -1.02 -29.87 6.82
N ARG A 117 -1.53 -28.64 6.99
CA ARG A 117 -0.85 -27.62 7.80
C ARG A 117 -0.70 -28.06 9.26
N ALA A 118 -1.74 -28.67 9.82
CA ALA A 118 -1.71 -29.20 11.18
C ALA A 118 -0.66 -30.30 11.33
N LEU A 119 -0.59 -31.25 10.39
CA LEU A 119 0.41 -32.32 10.38
C LEU A 119 1.85 -31.78 10.24
N ILE A 120 2.08 -30.81 9.36
CA ILE A 120 3.40 -30.17 9.21
C ILE A 120 3.81 -29.50 10.53
N ARG A 121 2.88 -28.79 11.18
CA ARG A 121 3.12 -28.16 12.47
C ARG A 121 3.44 -29.20 13.55
N GLU A 122 2.65 -30.26 13.65
CA GLU A 122 2.86 -31.35 14.60
C GLU A 122 4.23 -31.98 14.43
N ARG A 123 4.59 -32.36 13.19
CA ARG A 123 5.91 -32.94 12.88
C ARG A 123 7.05 -31.98 13.19
N THR A 124 6.87 -30.69 12.92
CA THR A 124 7.87 -29.66 13.25
C THR A 124 8.05 -29.54 14.75
N MET A 125 6.96 -29.55 15.52
CA MET A 125 7.00 -29.48 16.98
C MET A 125 7.64 -30.72 17.59
N ALA A 126 7.30 -31.92 17.10
CA ALA A 126 7.94 -33.18 17.51
C ALA A 126 9.45 -33.17 17.20
N GLY A 127 9.84 -32.69 16.01
CA GLY A 127 11.24 -32.54 15.64
C GLY A 127 11.99 -31.54 16.52
N LEU A 128 11.36 -30.41 16.86
CA LEU A 128 11.91 -29.41 17.79
C LEU A 128 12.03 -29.97 19.22
N ALA A 129 11.07 -30.75 19.69
CA ALA A 129 11.13 -31.41 20.99
C ALA A 129 12.30 -32.40 21.06
N SER A 130 12.43 -33.28 20.06
CA SER A 130 13.56 -34.22 19.97
C SER A 130 14.91 -33.50 19.84
N ALA A 131 14.98 -32.40 19.10
CA ALA A 131 16.19 -31.59 19.00
C ALA A 131 16.58 -30.98 20.37
N ARG A 132 15.60 -30.50 21.14
CA ARG A 132 15.80 -29.97 22.49
C ARG A 132 16.27 -31.03 23.47
N GLU A 133 15.70 -32.24 23.44
CA GLU A 133 16.16 -33.38 24.24
C GLU A 133 17.62 -33.73 23.94
N LYS A 134 18.04 -33.61 22.67
CA LYS A 134 19.42 -33.77 22.23
C LYS A 134 20.31 -32.56 22.51
N GLY A 135 19.84 -31.59 23.31
CA GLY A 135 20.59 -30.38 23.70
C GLY A 135 20.72 -29.33 22.60
N ARG A 136 20.09 -29.48 21.43
CA ARG A 136 20.10 -28.45 20.38
C ARG A 136 19.09 -27.38 20.74
N VAL A 137 19.56 -26.15 20.87
CA VAL A 137 18.69 -25.01 21.15
C VAL A 137 18.68 -24.06 19.95
N GLY A 138 17.47 -23.82 19.42
CA GLY A 138 17.27 -22.97 18.24
C GLY A 138 17.52 -21.48 18.49
N GLY A 139 17.50 -20.71 17.40
CA GLY A 139 17.81 -19.28 17.40
C GLY A 139 19.28 -18.99 17.08
N ASN A 140 19.63 -17.70 16.95
CA ASN A 140 21.01 -17.27 16.72
C ASN A 140 21.79 -17.39 18.05
N PRO A 141 22.84 -18.24 18.14
CA PRO A 141 23.63 -18.42 19.36
C PRO A 141 24.19 -17.10 19.88
N GLY A 142 24.76 -16.25 19.01
CA GLY A 142 25.31 -14.97 19.42
C GLY A 142 24.27 -13.99 19.99
N LEU A 143 23.01 -14.06 19.57
CA LEU A 143 21.96 -13.26 20.21
C LEU A 143 21.60 -13.78 21.60
N ARG A 144 21.68 -15.10 21.82
CA ARG A 144 21.37 -15.73 23.12
C ARG A 144 22.47 -15.47 24.13
N ASP A 145 23.71 -15.50 23.67
CA ASP A 145 24.90 -15.22 24.47
C ASP A 145 25.13 -13.72 24.66
N ARG A 146 24.22 -12.88 24.14
CA ARG A 146 24.31 -11.42 24.13
C ARG A 146 25.64 -10.90 23.54
N ASP A 147 26.18 -11.64 22.57
CA ASP A 147 27.37 -11.26 21.83
C ASP A 147 27.15 -9.88 21.18
N PRO A 148 27.98 -8.87 21.54
CA PRO A 148 27.90 -7.54 20.95
C PRO A 148 28.02 -7.54 19.43
N GLU A 149 28.81 -8.44 18.84
CA GLU A 149 28.97 -8.51 17.39
C GLU A 149 27.73 -9.06 16.70
N ALA A 150 27.15 -10.15 17.20
CA ALA A 150 25.90 -10.69 16.69
C ALA A 150 24.74 -9.68 16.80
N ILE A 151 24.65 -8.96 17.92
CA ILE A 151 23.65 -7.89 18.11
C ILE A 151 23.88 -6.76 17.11
N ALA A 152 25.12 -6.29 16.96
CA ALA A 152 25.47 -5.22 16.02
C ALA A 152 25.19 -5.63 14.57
N LYS A 153 25.49 -6.87 14.18
CA LYS A 153 25.21 -7.41 12.83
C LYS A 153 23.71 -7.41 12.53
N VAL A 154 22.89 -7.89 13.45
CA VAL A 154 21.43 -7.90 13.31
C VAL A 154 20.86 -6.48 13.29
N SER A 155 21.38 -5.58 14.13
CA SER A 155 20.99 -4.16 14.11
C SER A 155 21.32 -3.51 12.76
N ARG A 156 22.54 -3.68 12.25
CA ARG A 156 22.96 -3.13 10.95
C ARG A 156 22.10 -3.66 9.80
N ALA A 157 21.76 -4.95 9.83
CA ALA A 157 20.88 -5.54 8.82
C ALA A 157 19.47 -4.93 8.86
N ARG A 158 18.90 -4.76 10.07
CA ARG A 158 17.59 -4.10 10.25
C ARG A 158 17.63 -2.62 9.82
N ASP A 159 18.69 -1.90 10.19
CA ASP A 159 18.89 -0.50 9.84
C ASP A 159 19.01 -0.32 8.32
N ARG A 160 19.71 -1.23 7.64
CA ARG A 160 19.80 -1.24 6.17
C ARG A 160 18.44 -1.48 5.54
N SER A 161 17.72 -2.54 5.93
CA SER A 161 16.37 -2.81 5.39
C SER A 161 15.36 -1.71 5.70
N TYR A 162 15.50 -1.01 6.84
CA TYR A 162 14.69 0.17 7.16
C TYR A 162 15.02 1.34 6.24
N PHE A 163 16.31 1.60 6.02
CA PHE A 163 16.78 2.66 5.13
C PHE A 163 16.36 2.43 3.67
N ASP A 164 16.49 1.21 3.16
CA ASP A 164 16.11 0.86 1.78
C ASP A 164 14.62 1.18 1.53
N LYS A 165 13.73 0.79 2.45
CA LYS A 165 12.29 1.13 2.39
C LYS A 165 12.03 2.62 2.46
N LEU A 166 12.76 3.35 3.30
CA LEU A 166 12.64 4.82 3.35
C LEU A 166 13.11 5.47 2.06
N ASN A 167 14.12 4.90 1.41
CA ASN A 167 14.68 5.39 0.17
C ASN A 167 13.73 5.17 -1.02
N GLU A 168 13.01 4.04 -1.05
CA GLU A 168 11.92 3.79 -2.01
C GLU A 168 10.82 4.89 -1.93
N GLU A 169 10.48 5.33 -0.71
CA GLU A 169 9.49 6.39 -0.49
C GLU A 169 10.08 7.81 -0.61
N ALA A 170 11.39 7.97 -0.83
CA ALA A 170 12.09 9.26 -0.72
C ALA A 170 11.51 10.33 -1.66
N GLN A 171 11.09 9.96 -2.87
CA GLN A 171 10.51 10.89 -3.83
C GLN A 171 9.24 11.59 -3.30
N GLN A 172 8.51 10.97 -2.37
CA GLN A 172 7.24 11.49 -1.86
C GLN A 172 7.42 12.56 -0.78
N TRP A 173 8.48 12.49 0.01
CA TRP A 173 8.65 13.34 1.20
C TRP A 173 9.92 14.20 1.18
N LEU A 174 10.99 13.71 0.55
CA LEU A 174 12.30 14.38 0.55
C LEU A 174 12.27 15.78 -0.07
N PRO A 175 11.60 16.02 -1.22
CA PRO A 175 11.53 17.36 -1.80
C PRO A 175 10.87 18.39 -0.87
N ALA A 176 9.77 18.01 -0.21
CA ALA A 176 9.06 18.87 0.72
C ALA A 176 9.91 19.21 1.95
N VAL A 177 10.66 18.23 2.48
CA VAL A 177 11.58 18.47 3.60
C VAL A 177 12.71 19.41 3.19
N ARG A 178 13.33 19.24 2.01
CA ARG A 178 14.36 20.16 1.50
C ARG A 178 13.86 21.58 1.27
N GLN A 179 12.63 21.71 0.76
CA GLN A 179 12.05 23.00 0.40
C GLN A 179 11.61 23.80 1.63
N PHE A 180 10.96 23.14 2.59
CA PHE A 180 10.23 23.83 3.66
C PHE A 180 10.93 23.80 5.02
N ARG A 181 11.86 22.87 5.27
CA ARG A 181 12.64 22.88 6.52
C ARG A 181 13.95 23.63 6.32
N PRO A 182 14.41 24.40 7.33
CA PRO A 182 13.85 24.56 8.68
C PRO A 182 12.76 25.64 8.81
N ARG A 183 12.36 26.31 7.73
CA ARG A 183 11.45 27.47 7.75
C ARG A 183 10.08 27.18 8.37
N LEU A 184 9.50 26.00 8.08
CA LEU A 184 8.20 25.59 8.63
C LEU A 184 8.33 24.56 9.76
N PRO A 185 7.40 24.54 10.72
CA PRO A 185 7.25 23.44 11.68
C PRO A 185 7.03 22.08 11.00
N TRP A 186 7.44 21.01 11.67
CA TRP A 186 7.26 19.64 11.15
C TRP A 186 5.81 19.27 10.87
N GLU A 187 4.87 19.78 11.68
CA GLU A 187 3.44 19.56 11.51
C GLU A 187 2.93 20.02 10.14
N ASP A 188 3.38 21.19 9.71
CA ASP A 188 2.97 21.79 8.44
C ASP A 188 3.60 21.05 7.26
N VAL A 189 4.88 20.66 7.38
CA VAL A 189 5.56 19.86 6.36
C VAL A 189 4.90 18.49 6.19
N VAL A 190 4.51 17.83 7.28
CA VAL A 190 3.75 16.57 7.23
C VAL A 190 2.41 16.76 6.53
N ARG A 191 1.69 17.84 6.85
CA ARG A 191 0.41 18.13 6.20
C ARG A 191 0.58 18.35 4.70
N ILE A 192 1.60 19.09 4.28
CA ILE A 192 1.92 19.29 2.86
C ILE A 192 2.19 17.94 2.20
N ILE A 193 3.06 17.09 2.75
CA ILE A 193 3.38 15.77 2.19
C ILE A 193 2.13 14.89 2.06
N ASN A 194 1.34 14.78 3.13
CA ASN A 194 0.12 13.97 3.13
C ASN A 194 -0.93 14.52 2.16
N SER A 195 -0.99 15.85 1.99
CA SER A 195 -1.86 16.44 0.98
C SER A 195 -1.40 16.07 -0.42
N ARG A 196 -0.09 16.12 -0.75
CA ARG A 196 0.43 15.82 -2.09
C ARG A 196 0.24 14.35 -2.49
N HIS A 197 0.22 13.44 -1.52
CA HIS A 197 0.11 12.00 -1.76
C HIS A 197 -1.04 11.38 -0.94
N PRO A 198 -2.31 11.66 -1.30
CA PRO A 198 -3.47 11.21 -0.52
C PRO A 198 -3.72 9.70 -0.61
N SER A 199 -3.20 9.02 -1.65
CA SER A 199 -3.27 7.57 -1.82
C SER A 199 -2.16 6.80 -1.09
N ALA A 200 -1.15 7.50 -0.55
CA ALA A 200 -0.04 6.89 0.16
C ALA A 200 -0.32 6.79 1.67
N LYS A 201 0.44 5.94 2.38
CA LYS A 201 0.33 5.84 3.83
C LYS A 201 0.70 7.18 4.48
N PRO A 202 -0.14 7.76 5.35
CA PRO A 202 0.11 9.08 5.89
C PRO A 202 1.38 9.10 6.76
N TRP A 203 2.16 10.16 6.60
CA TRP A 203 3.30 10.48 7.44
C TRP A 203 2.86 11.05 8.78
N THR A 204 3.58 10.68 9.84
CA THR A 204 3.51 11.33 11.15
C THR A 204 4.74 12.18 11.37
N VAL A 205 4.65 13.20 12.24
CA VAL A 205 5.78 14.08 12.58
C VAL A 205 7.00 13.29 13.06
N GLU A 206 6.79 12.32 13.96
CA GLU A 206 7.88 11.50 14.49
C GLU A 206 8.51 10.58 13.44
N ARG A 207 7.70 10.02 12.53
CA ARG A 207 8.21 9.17 11.44
C ARG A 207 9.03 10.02 10.46
N LEU A 208 8.54 11.19 10.09
CA LEU A 208 9.23 12.09 9.17
C LEU A 208 10.52 12.65 9.79
N ARG A 209 10.50 13.04 11.07
CA ARG A 209 11.70 13.50 11.79
C ARG A 209 12.77 12.42 11.89
N ARG A 210 12.37 11.17 12.16
CA ARG A 210 13.30 10.02 12.17
C ARG A 210 13.89 9.74 10.79
N ALA A 211 13.06 9.76 9.74
CA ALA A 211 13.51 9.57 8.36
C ALA A 211 14.49 10.68 7.93
N ALA A 212 14.15 11.95 8.17
CA ALA A 212 15.04 13.07 7.89
C ALA A 212 16.34 12.97 8.69
N GLY A 213 16.27 12.59 9.97
CA GLY A 213 17.46 12.37 10.81
C GLY A 213 18.39 11.28 10.28
N ARG A 214 17.83 10.19 9.74
CA ARG A 214 18.60 9.13 9.09
C ARG A 214 19.31 9.64 7.84
N PHE A 215 18.62 10.41 7.01
CA PHE A 215 19.18 11.00 5.79
C PHE A 215 20.26 12.05 6.08
N VAL A 216 20.13 12.82 7.17
CA VAL A 216 21.19 13.70 7.66
C VAL A 216 22.42 12.90 8.10
N LYS A 217 22.21 11.79 8.83
CA LYS A 217 23.30 10.91 9.27
C LYS A 217 24.09 10.30 8.10
N ASP A 218 23.42 10.00 6.98
CA ASP A 218 24.05 9.49 5.75
C ASP A 218 24.51 10.61 4.79
N GLY A 219 24.40 11.89 5.18
CA GLY A 219 24.86 13.03 4.36
C GLY A 219 23.95 13.40 3.18
N LEU A 220 22.73 12.85 3.11
CA LEU A 220 21.76 13.08 2.03
C LEU A 220 20.85 14.30 2.27
N LEU A 221 20.85 14.83 3.49
CA LEU A 221 20.16 16.04 3.91
C LEU A 221 21.06 16.92 4.78
N ASP A 222 20.87 18.23 4.67
CA ASP A 222 21.54 19.20 5.55
C ASP A 222 21.05 19.04 7.00
N ARG A 223 21.98 19.08 7.95
CA ARG A 223 21.70 19.06 9.39
C ARG A 223 20.78 20.20 9.83
N ALA A 224 20.80 21.34 9.14
CA ALA A 224 19.92 22.47 9.40
C ALA A 224 18.43 22.11 9.36
N VAL A 225 18.04 21.11 8.56
CA VAL A 225 16.67 20.59 8.43
C VAL A 225 16.09 20.10 9.77
N LEU A 226 16.94 19.63 10.68
CA LEU A 226 16.52 19.14 12.01
C LEU A 226 16.37 20.26 13.04
N GLY A 227 16.84 21.47 12.74
CA GLY A 227 16.83 22.62 13.66
C GLY A 227 15.42 23.09 14.03
N ARG A 228 15.28 23.84 15.13
CA ARG A 228 13.97 24.37 15.53
C ARG A 228 13.46 25.37 14.49
N ALA A 229 12.20 25.24 14.06
CA ALA A 229 11.58 26.24 13.20
C ALA A 229 11.40 27.56 13.97
N PRO A 230 11.54 28.73 13.31
CA PRO A 230 11.09 29.99 13.90
C PRO A 230 9.58 29.91 14.21
N PRO A 231 9.09 30.62 15.25
CA PRO A 231 7.67 30.68 15.54
C PRO A 231 6.93 31.22 14.31
N ALA A 232 6.01 30.42 13.75
CA ALA A 232 5.26 30.83 12.58
C ALA A 232 4.35 32.01 12.92
N GLN A 233 4.49 33.12 12.19
CA GLN A 233 3.38 34.08 12.10
C GLN A 233 2.23 33.37 11.38
N LYS A 234 0.99 33.51 11.90
CA LYS A 234 -0.20 32.77 11.42
C LYS A 234 -0.40 32.87 9.90
N ASP A 235 0.03 33.97 9.29
CA ASP A 235 -0.06 34.22 7.86
C ASP A 235 0.90 33.33 7.05
N ASP A 236 2.16 33.18 7.47
CA ASP A 236 3.20 32.45 6.72
C ASP A 236 2.90 30.96 6.57
N ARG A 237 2.26 30.38 7.60
CA ARG A 237 1.79 29.00 7.58
C ARG A 237 0.78 28.74 6.47
N LEU A 238 -0.20 29.64 6.33
CA LEU A 238 -1.25 29.51 5.32
C LEU A 238 -0.68 29.70 3.91
N LEU A 239 0.27 30.63 3.74
CA LEU A 239 0.99 30.83 2.49
C LEU A 239 1.71 29.55 2.04
N ALA A 240 2.40 28.88 2.96
CA ALA A 240 3.12 27.65 2.64
C ALA A 240 2.21 26.47 2.30
N ILE A 241 1.08 26.32 3.00
CA ILE A 241 0.10 25.25 2.71
C ILE A 241 -0.49 25.48 1.31
N ILE A 242 -0.89 26.70 0.99
CA ILE A 242 -1.50 27.04 -0.31
C ILE A 242 -0.48 26.90 -1.44
N ALA A 243 0.76 27.34 -1.23
CA ALA A 243 1.87 27.10 -2.16
C ALA A 243 2.13 25.60 -2.37
N GLY A 244 2.07 24.82 -1.29
CA GLY A 244 2.19 23.37 -1.31
C GLY A 244 1.15 22.70 -2.20
N ILE A 245 -0.12 23.12 -2.07
CA ILE A 245 -1.26 22.64 -2.86
C ILE A 245 -1.09 23.05 -4.33
N LYS A 246 -0.84 24.34 -4.62
CA LYS A 246 -0.70 24.85 -5.99
C LYS A 246 0.48 24.23 -6.74
N SER A 247 1.61 24.03 -6.07
CA SER A 247 2.78 23.34 -6.64
C SER A 247 2.52 21.88 -6.96
N SER A 248 1.61 21.23 -6.22
CA SER A 248 1.29 19.81 -6.44
C SER A 248 0.25 19.57 -7.54
N ALA A 249 -0.52 20.61 -7.88
CA ALA A 249 -1.53 20.58 -8.92
C ALA A 249 -1.62 21.98 -9.55
N PRO A 250 -0.79 22.28 -10.57
CA PRO A 250 -0.72 23.62 -11.17
C PRO A 250 -2.07 24.15 -11.68
N GLU A 251 -2.93 23.26 -12.18
CA GLU A 251 -4.25 23.59 -12.74
C GLU A 251 -5.39 23.66 -11.71
N ILE A 252 -5.09 23.51 -10.40
CA ILE A 252 -6.15 23.52 -9.38
C ILE A 252 -6.84 24.90 -9.30
N THR A 253 -8.17 24.89 -9.24
CA THR A 253 -8.99 26.11 -9.15
C THR A 253 -9.02 26.67 -7.73
N LEU A 254 -9.30 27.97 -7.59
CA LEU A 254 -9.42 28.64 -6.28
C LEU A 254 -10.45 27.98 -5.37
N GLN A 255 -11.57 27.52 -5.93
CA GLN A 255 -12.64 26.84 -5.19
C GLN A 255 -12.19 25.47 -4.69
N GLN A 256 -11.41 24.73 -5.49
CA GLN A 256 -10.86 23.43 -5.09
C GLN A 256 -9.80 23.58 -4.00
N ILE A 257 -8.97 24.63 -4.05
CA ILE A 257 -8.03 24.95 -2.97
C ILE A 257 -8.79 25.27 -1.68
N ALA A 258 -9.85 26.10 -1.75
CA ALA A 258 -10.70 26.42 -0.61
C ALA A 258 -11.31 25.17 0.03
N ALA A 259 -11.94 24.31 -0.78
CA ALA A 259 -12.53 23.05 -0.31
C ALA A 259 -11.49 22.12 0.35
N ARG A 260 -10.26 22.12 -0.15
CA ARG A 260 -9.16 21.32 0.42
C ARG A 260 -8.66 21.88 1.76
N LEU A 261 -8.59 23.21 1.90
CA LEU A 261 -8.27 23.87 3.18
C LEU A 261 -9.35 23.57 4.23
N GLU A 262 -10.63 23.59 3.84
CA GLU A 262 -11.75 23.22 4.71
C GLU A 262 -11.71 21.73 5.11
N ALA A 263 -11.42 20.83 4.16
CA ALA A 263 -11.27 19.40 4.44
C ALA A 263 -10.11 19.12 5.41
N MET A 264 -9.03 19.92 5.35
CA MET A 264 -7.92 19.87 6.31
C MET A 264 -8.25 20.55 7.65
N ARG A 265 -9.44 21.14 7.81
CA ARG A 265 -9.87 21.93 8.97
C ARG A 265 -8.97 23.13 9.27
N GLU A 266 -8.39 23.73 8.23
CA GLU A 266 -7.58 24.93 8.39
C GLU A 266 -8.47 26.17 8.55
N PRO A 267 -8.30 26.97 9.62
CA PRO A 267 -9.02 28.22 9.77
C PRO A 267 -8.47 29.27 8.79
N THR A 268 -9.35 30.16 8.31
CA THR A 268 -8.95 31.37 7.58
C THR A 268 -8.03 32.26 8.43
N PRO A 269 -7.31 33.24 7.84
CA PRO A 269 -6.49 34.20 8.60
C PRO A 269 -7.28 34.93 9.71
N ARG A 270 -8.60 35.09 9.52
CA ARG A 270 -9.53 35.71 10.49
C ARG A 270 -10.22 34.70 11.42
N GLY A 271 -9.79 33.44 11.43
CA GLY A 271 -10.30 32.40 12.34
C GLY A 271 -11.63 31.74 11.95
N ARG A 272 -12.18 32.03 10.76
CA ARG A 272 -13.42 31.40 10.26
C ARG A 272 -13.14 30.03 9.64
N SER A 273 -14.13 29.13 9.69
CA SER A 273 -14.06 27.78 9.12
C SER A 273 -14.34 27.70 7.63
N LYS A 274 -15.13 28.63 7.07
CA LYS A 274 -15.44 28.71 5.64
C LYS A 274 -14.45 29.60 4.89
N TRP A 275 -13.99 29.13 3.75
CA TRP A 275 -13.03 29.83 2.89
C TRP A 275 -13.72 30.52 1.72
N ALA A 276 -13.45 31.81 1.55
CA ALA A 276 -13.82 32.56 0.34
C ALA A 276 -12.74 32.39 -0.74
N THR A 277 -13.16 32.27 -2.00
CA THR A 277 -12.25 32.17 -3.15
C THR A 277 -11.32 33.39 -3.28
N SER A 278 -11.81 34.59 -2.93
CA SER A 278 -11.02 35.82 -2.87
C SER A 278 -9.90 35.78 -1.83
N SER A 279 -10.16 35.19 -0.65
CA SER A 279 -9.13 35.02 0.39
C SER A 279 -8.02 34.07 -0.07
N VAL A 280 -8.38 33.01 -0.80
CA VAL A 280 -7.41 32.08 -1.38
C VAL A 280 -6.58 32.76 -2.48
N ALA A 281 -7.22 33.54 -3.36
CA ALA A 281 -6.53 34.31 -4.40
C ALA A 281 -5.50 35.28 -3.80
N HIS A 282 -5.89 36.01 -2.74
CA HIS A 282 -5.00 36.93 -2.05
C HIS A 282 -3.79 36.23 -1.39
N LEU A 283 -3.98 35.04 -0.83
CA LEU A 283 -2.88 34.26 -0.25
C LEU A 283 -1.97 33.64 -1.32
N LEU A 284 -2.51 33.24 -2.47
CA LEU A 284 -1.69 32.82 -3.61
C LEU A 284 -0.81 33.96 -4.12
N GLU A 285 -1.37 35.16 -4.23
CA GLU A 285 -0.63 36.33 -4.67
C GLU A 285 0.48 36.71 -3.68
N ARG A 286 0.18 36.70 -2.38
CA ARG A 286 1.22 36.85 -1.34
C ARG A 286 2.26 35.74 -1.39
N ALA A 287 1.88 34.50 -1.70
CA ALA A 287 2.83 33.40 -1.82
C ALA A 287 3.78 33.57 -3.02
N ARG A 288 3.31 34.15 -4.13
CA ARG A 288 4.19 34.56 -5.26
C ARG A 288 5.15 35.67 -4.89
N LEU A 289 4.66 36.71 -4.21
CA LEU A 289 5.49 37.84 -3.75
C LEU A 289 6.63 37.41 -2.81
N VAL A 290 6.42 36.33 -2.04
CA VAL A 290 7.42 35.75 -1.12
C VAL A 290 8.25 34.63 -1.81
N GLY A 291 8.03 34.36 -3.10
CA GLY A 291 8.79 33.38 -3.89
C GLY A 291 8.52 31.92 -3.53
N LEU A 292 7.34 31.62 -2.97
CA LEU A 292 6.94 30.24 -2.62
C LEU A 292 6.29 29.50 -3.79
N ILE A 293 5.90 30.22 -4.85
CA ILE A 293 5.27 29.73 -6.07
C ILE A 293 5.82 30.59 -7.21
N GLU A 294 6.10 29.99 -8.36
CA GLU A 294 6.45 30.70 -9.61
C GLU A 294 5.25 31.50 -10.18
#